data_AF-A0A975DLL1-F1
#
_entry.id   AF-A0A975DLL1-F1
#
_cell.length_a   1.000
_cell.length_b   1.000
_cell.length_c   1.000
_cell.angle_alpha   90.00
_cell.angle_beta   90.00
_cell.angle_gamma   90.00
#
_symmetry.space_group_name_H-M   'P 1'
#
loop_
_entity.id
_entity.type
_entity.pdbx_description
1 polymer ?
#
loop_
_entity_poly.entity_id
_entity_poly.type
_entity_poly.pdbx_seq_one_letter_code
_entity_poly.pdbx_strand_id
1 'polypeptide(L)'
;MKKLMLISLFPFCSMANDAFDSSKLAGTERMFWVNSKTEKAVVYGEFENFHNLKALISSIISTDNSQPYTKEQYCSFDSLVFVDSNKSEIIQFKIDGEHVFYNGYAFADSNSKLSDFVKINQHRISQGEALHSKAIKLNIKNYAAKCL
;
A
#
# COMPACT_ATOMS: atom_id res chain seq x y z
N MET A 1 -10.15 53.96 29.79
CA MET A 1 -9.46 53.14 28.77
C MET A 1 -10.00 51.72 28.86
N LYS A 2 -10.90 51.31 27.94
CA LYS A 2 -11.45 49.95 27.91
C LYS A 2 -10.53 49.07 27.05
N LYS A 3 -9.85 48.10 27.66
CA LYS A 3 -9.04 47.10 26.95
C LYS A 3 -9.99 46.09 26.28
N LEU A 4 -10.03 46.10 24.96
CA LEU A 4 -10.66 45.05 24.15
C LEU A 4 -9.73 43.82 24.22
N MET A 5 -10.15 42.76 24.88
CA MET A 5 -9.47 41.46 24.80
C MET A 5 -9.98 40.73 23.57
N LEU A 6 -9.15 40.67 22.53
CA LEU A 6 -9.38 39.81 21.37
C LEU A 6 -9.08 38.37 21.79
N ILE A 7 -10.11 37.56 21.99
CA ILE A 7 -9.97 36.11 22.15
C ILE A 7 -9.76 35.55 20.73
N SER A 8 -8.50 35.27 20.40
CA SER A 8 -8.15 34.54 19.18
C SER A 8 -8.67 33.11 19.29
N LEU A 9 -9.82 32.85 18.68
CA LEU A 9 -10.30 31.52 18.37
C LEU A 9 -9.33 30.88 17.38
N PHE A 10 -8.40 30.05 17.86
CA PHE A 10 -7.69 29.12 17.00
C PHE A 10 -8.69 28.05 16.58
N PRO A 11 -9.06 27.93 15.28
CA PRO A 11 -9.75 26.75 14.83
C PRO A 11 -8.77 25.59 14.96
N PHE A 12 -9.00 24.70 15.92
CA PHE A 12 -8.44 23.36 15.85
C PHE A 12 -9.01 22.74 14.58
N CYS A 13 -8.23 22.77 13.49
CA CYS A 13 -8.45 21.88 12.36
C CYS A 13 -8.34 20.47 12.92
N SER A 14 -9.49 19.85 13.20
CA SER A 14 -9.63 18.41 13.26
C SER A 14 -9.10 17.89 11.92
N MET A 15 -7.83 17.51 11.89
CA MET A 15 -7.29 16.64 10.85
C MET A 15 -8.10 15.36 10.99
N ALA A 16 -9.12 15.19 10.15
CA ALA A 16 -9.80 13.90 10.03
C ALA A 16 -8.71 12.89 9.72
N ASN A 17 -8.43 11.99 10.66
CA ASN A 17 -7.59 10.86 10.38
C ASN A 17 -8.40 10.04 9.38
N ASP A 18 -8.08 10.15 8.08
CA ASP A 18 -8.69 9.36 7.02
C ASP A 18 -8.30 7.90 7.28
N ALA A 19 -8.99 7.28 8.23
CA ALA A 19 -8.83 5.90 8.59
C ALA A 19 -9.05 5.06 7.33
N PHE A 20 -8.17 4.10 7.12
CA PHE A 20 -8.28 3.22 5.98
C PHE A 20 -9.57 2.38 6.09
N ASP A 21 -10.43 2.49 5.08
CA ASP A 21 -11.60 1.64 4.94
C ASP A 21 -11.29 0.49 3.99
N SER A 22 -11.36 -0.74 4.49
CA SER A 22 -11.16 -1.96 3.68
C SER A 22 -12.12 -2.06 2.48
N SER A 23 -13.27 -1.38 2.51
CA SER A 23 -14.20 -1.28 1.38
C SER A 23 -13.55 -0.67 0.13
N LYS A 24 -12.48 0.14 0.31
CA LYS A 24 -11.68 0.68 -0.79
C LYS A 24 -11.04 -0.41 -1.64
N LEU A 25 -10.79 -1.60 -1.08
CA LEU A 25 -10.25 -2.75 -1.82
C LEU A 25 -11.35 -3.65 -2.39
N ALA A 26 -12.63 -3.45 -2.07
CA ALA A 26 -13.70 -4.38 -2.42
C ALA A 26 -13.75 -4.68 -3.92
N GLY A 27 -13.66 -3.64 -4.77
CA GLY A 27 -13.68 -3.73 -6.23
C GLY A 27 -12.35 -4.08 -6.89
N THR A 28 -11.31 -4.42 -6.13
CA THR A 28 -10.06 -4.91 -6.73
C THR A 28 -10.30 -6.23 -7.46
N GLU A 29 -9.97 -6.26 -8.74
CA GLU A 29 -10.02 -7.47 -9.59
C GLU A 29 -8.62 -8.07 -9.79
N ARG A 30 -7.58 -7.23 -9.74
CA ARG A 30 -6.19 -7.66 -9.94
C ARG A 30 -5.26 -6.99 -8.96
N MET A 31 -4.29 -7.77 -8.48
CA MET A 31 -3.17 -7.24 -7.70
C MET A 31 -1.84 -7.52 -8.38
N PHE A 32 -0.92 -6.59 -8.21
CA PHE A 32 0.46 -6.72 -8.68
C PHE A 32 1.41 -6.52 -7.52
N TRP A 33 2.24 -7.53 -7.26
CA TRP A 33 3.38 -7.40 -6.36
C TRP A 33 4.62 -7.04 -7.16
N VAL A 34 5.09 -5.79 -7.03
CA VAL A 34 6.25 -5.26 -7.74
C VAL A 34 7.47 -5.29 -6.82
N ASN A 35 8.47 -6.07 -7.20
CA ASN A 35 9.72 -6.15 -6.48
C ASN A 35 10.58 -4.91 -6.74
N SER A 36 11.05 -4.24 -5.69
CA SER A 36 11.80 -2.99 -5.78
C SER A 36 13.18 -3.16 -6.43
N LYS A 37 13.83 -4.31 -6.21
CA LYS A 37 15.20 -4.58 -6.68
C LYS A 37 15.26 -4.98 -8.14
N THR A 38 14.30 -5.79 -8.59
CA THR A 38 14.31 -6.40 -9.93
C THR A 38 13.36 -5.72 -10.90
N GLU A 39 12.49 -4.82 -10.41
CA GLU A 39 11.37 -4.23 -11.16
C GLU A 39 10.45 -5.29 -11.80
N LYS A 40 10.51 -6.53 -11.34
CA LYS A 40 9.63 -7.62 -11.77
C LYS A 40 8.37 -7.62 -10.94
N ALA A 41 7.27 -8.00 -11.57
CA ALA A 41 5.96 -7.96 -10.99
C ALA A 41 5.26 -9.30 -11.10
N VAL A 42 4.81 -9.80 -9.96
CA VAL A 42 4.02 -11.01 -9.85
C VAL A 42 2.55 -10.63 -9.88
N VAL A 43 1.80 -11.25 -10.79
CA VAL A 43 0.36 -11.03 -10.93
C VAL A 43 -0.40 -11.99 -10.02
N TYR A 44 -1.38 -11.43 -9.32
CA TYR A 44 -2.41 -12.17 -8.60
C TYR A 44 -3.72 -11.97 -9.35
N GLY A 45 -4.14 -13.00 -10.09
CA GLY A 45 -5.52 -13.14 -10.56
C GLY A 45 -6.40 -13.74 -9.45
N GLU A 46 -7.72 -13.60 -9.56
CA GLU A 46 -8.80 -13.88 -8.59
C GLU A 46 -8.86 -15.32 -7.99
N PHE A 47 -7.74 -15.84 -7.51
CA PHE A 47 -7.58 -17.14 -6.88
C PHE A 47 -7.35 -17.00 -5.38
N GLU A 48 -7.26 -18.12 -4.65
CA GLU A 48 -7.11 -18.15 -3.20
C GLU A 48 -6.00 -17.22 -2.65
N ASN A 49 -4.82 -17.23 -3.26
CA ASN A 49 -3.71 -16.35 -2.85
C ASN A 49 -4.01 -14.85 -3.01
N PHE A 50 -4.86 -14.49 -3.97
CA PHE A 50 -5.34 -13.12 -4.13
C PHE A 50 -6.21 -12.72 -2.92
N HIS A 51 -7.18 -13.56 -2.56
CA HIS A 51 -8.06 -13.27 -1.42
C HIS A 51 -7.29 -13.24 -0.09
N ASN A 52 -6.36 -14.18 0.10
CA ASN A 52 -5.53 -14.25 1.29
C ASN A 52 -4.65 -13.00 1.47
N LEU A 53 -3.98 -12.55 0.40
CA LEU A 53 -3.15 -11.36 0.45
C LEU A 53 -3.99 -10.09 0.68
N LYS A 54 -5.12 -9.95 -0.03
CA LYS A 54 -6.04 -8.81 0.16
C LYS A 54 -6.58 -8.73 1.59
N ALA A 55 -6.99 -9.87 2.15
CA ALA A 55 -7.47 -9.96 3.53
C ALA A 55 -6.35 -9.65 4.54
N LEU A 56 -5.13 -10.16 4.31
CA LEU A 56 -3.97 -9.87 5.15
C LEU A 56 -3.67 -8.37 5.21
N ILE A 57 -3.59 -7.70 4.05
CA ILE A 57 -3.33 -6.25 3.99
C ILE A 57 -4.44 -5.47 4.69
N SER A 58 -5.70 -5.82 4.45
CA SER A 58 -6.84 -5.19 5.13
C SER A 58 -6.74 -5.33 6.64
N SER A 59 -6.39 -6.53 7.12
CA SER A 59 -6.23 -6.81 8.54
C SER A 59 -5.09 -6.00 9.15
N ILE A 60 -3.92 -5.95 8.51
CA ILE A 60 -2.74 -5.23 9.03
C ILE A 60 -3.04 -3.74 9.19
N ILE A 61 -3.64 -3.11 8.19
CA ILE A 61 -3.89 -1.66 8.21
C ILE A 61 -5.04 -1.30 9.17
N SER A 62 -5.97 -2.22 9.42
CA SER A 62 -7.05 -2.02 10.38
C SER A 62 -6.59 -2.19 11.84
N THR A 63 -5.32 -2.53 12.09
CA THR A 63 -4.78 -2.60 13.46
C THR A 63 -4.35 -1.22 13.96
N ASP A 64 -4.53 -0.99 15.26
CA ASP A 64 -4.08 0.24 15.93
C ASP A 64 -2.56 0.28 16.17
N ASN A 65 -1.80 -0.72 15.70
CA ASN A 65 -0.35 -0.82 15.89
C ASN A 65 0.42 -0.10 14.76
N SER A 66 0.07 1.15 14.52
CA SER A 66 0.72 1.99 13.51
C SER A 66 1.76 2.90 14.15
N GLN A 67 2.89 3.09 13.46
CA GLN A 67 3.92 4.04 13.85
C GLN A 67 4.13 5.04 12.70
N PRO A 68 4.30 6.34 12.99
CA PRO A 68 4.68 7.30 11.96
C PRO A 68 5.99 6.88 11.28
N TYR A 69 6.07 7.07 9.96
CA TYR A 69 7.24 6.67 9.19
C TYR A 69 7.70 7.78 8.23
N THR A 70 9.01 7.99 8.14
CA THR A 70 9.61 8.96 7.22
C THR A 70 9.86 8.33 5.86
N LYS A 71 9.41 9.01 4.80
CA LYS A 71 9.36 8.51 3.41
C LYS A 71 10.71 8.15 2.76
N GLU A 72 11.82 8.29 3.48
CA GLU A 72 13.19 8.23 2.96
C GLU A 72 13.60 6.83 2.45
N GLN A 73 12.93 5.74 2.87
CA GLN A 73 13.20 4.39 2.35
C GLN A 73 12.05 3.83 1.49
N TYR A 74 11.09 4.67 1.10
CA TYR A 74 9.90 4.26 0.33
C TYR A 74 10.23 3.60 -1.03
N CYS A 75 11.39 3.94 -1.62
CA CYS A 75 11.79 3.40 -2.92
C CYS A 75 12.54 2.06 -2.83
N SER A 76 13.08 1.68 -1.67
CA SER A 76 13.69 0.34 -1.51
C SER A 76 12.67 -0.75 -1.18
N PHE A 77 11.42 -0.37 -0.89
CA PHE A 77 10.34 -1.29 -0.54
C PHE A 77 9.59 -1.82 -1.77
N ASP A 78 9.23 -3.10 -1.69
CA ASP A 78 8.32 -3.73 -2.63
C ASP A 78 6.98 -2.98 -2.63
N SER A 79 6.26 -3.05 -3.73
CA SER A 79 4.99 -2.36 -3.87
C SER A 79 3.88 -3.32 -4.21
N LEU A 80 2.78 -3.25 -3.45
CA LEU A 80 1.56 -3.99 -3.74
C LEU A 80 0.50 -3.04 -4.30
N VAL A 81 0.06 -3.35 -5.51
CA VAL A 81 -0.84 -2.51 -6.30
C VAL A 81 -2.18 -3.21 -6.41
N PHE A 82 -3.23 -2.54 -5.96
CA PHE A 82 -4.60 -2.97 -6.11
C PHE A 82 -5.23 -2.18 -7.26
N VAL A 83 -5.72 -2.90 -8.26
CA VAL A 83 -6.37 -2.33 -9.43
C VAL A 83 -7.86 -2.68 -9.39
N ASP A 84 -8.67 -1.65 -9.20
CA ASP A 84 -10.11 -1.70 -9.49
C ASP A 84 -10.27 -1.38 -10.98
N SER A 85 -10.93 -2.24 -11.75
CA SER A 85 -11.12 -1.98 -13.19
C SER A 85 -12.29 -1.04 -13.45
N ASN A 86 -13.20 -0.87 -12.48
CA ASN A 86 -14.41 -0.07 -12.59
C ASN A 86 -14.18 1.36 -12.13
N LYS A 87 -13.25 1.56 -11.20
CA LYS A 87 -12.77 2.86 -10.75
C LYS A 87 -11.42 3.07 -11.40
N SER A 88 -11.15 4.21 -12.04
CA SER A 88 -9.81 4.51 -12.58
C SER A 88 -8.77 4.77 -11.47
N GLU A 89 -8.89 4.09 -10.34
CA GLU A 89 -8.18 4.28 -9.09
C GLU A 89 -7.25 3.09 -8.84
N ILE A 90 -6.02 3.39 -8.48
CA ILE A 90 -5.06 2.43 -7.93
C ILE A 90 -4.87 2.74 -6.47
N ILE A 91 -4.90 1.70 -5.65
CA ILE A 91 -4.45 1.77 -4.26
C ILE A 91 -3.10 1.07 -4.17
N GLN A 92 -2.14 1.78 -3.60
CA GLN A 92 -0.76 1.33 -3.46
C GLN A 92 -0.38 1.20 -2.00
N PHE A 93 0.26 0.09 -1.68
CA PHE A 93 0.94 -0.13 -0.41
C PHE A 93 2.42 -0.40 -0.67
N LYS A 94 3.28 0.05 0.24
CA LYS A 94 4.68 -0.42 0.28
C LYS A 94 4.83 -1.51 1.31
N ILE A 95 5.78 -2.40 1.06
CA ILE A 95 6.03 -3.59 1.87
C ILE A 95 7.54 -3.81 2.00
N ASP A 96 8.04 -3.95 3.22
CA ASP A 96 9.41 -4.36 3.51
C ASP A 96 9.53 -5.83 3.97
N GLY A 97 8.38 -6.51 4.11
CA GLY A 97 8.26 -7.91 4.54
C GLY A 97 7.76 -8.07 5.97
N GLU A 98 7.83 -7.03 6.79
CA GLU A 98 7.33 -7.01 8.16
C GLU A 98 6.25 -5.95 8.35
N HIS A 99 6.29 -4.89 7.55
CA HIS A 99 5.41 -3.75 7.63
C HIS A 99 4.69 -3.51 6.30
N VAL A 100 3.46 -3.03 6.42
CA VAL A 100 2.72 -2.38 5.35
C VAL A 100 2.81 -0.88 5.58
N PHE A 101 3.19 -0.11 4.58
CA PHE A 101 3.26 1.36 4.68
C PHE A 101 2.14 2.00 3.86
N TYR A 102 1.36 2.85 4.52
CA TYR A 102 0.23 3.55 3.94
C TYR A 102 0.01 4.90 4.63
N ASN A 103 -0.27 5.93 3.83
CA ASN A 103 -0.61 7.28 4.31
C ASN A 103 0.35 7.89 5.38
N GLY A 104 1.65 7.60 5.30
CA GLY A 104 2.65 8.11 6.24
C GLY A 104 2.86 7.28 7.51
N TYR A 105 2.20 6.12 7.60
CA TYR A 105 2.30 5.19 8.72
C TYR A 105 2.86 3.85 8.27
N ALA A 106 3.59 3.19 9.17
CA ALA A 106 3.99 1.80 9.09
C ALA A 106 3.09 0.97 10.01
N PHE A 107 2.53 -0.11 9.47
CA PHE A 107 1.65 -1.05 10.18
C PHE A 107 2.36 -2.40 10.25
N ALA A 108 2.63 -2.89 11.46
CA ALA A 108 3.37 -4.14 11.64
C ALA A 108 2.47 -5.36 11.43
N ASP A 109 2.96 -6.35 10.68
CA ASP A 109 2.35 -7.66 10.60
C ASP A 109 2.73 -8.52 11.82
N SER A 110 1.80 -8.61 12.78
CA SER A 110 2.02 -9.32 14.05
C SER A 110 2.24 -10.83 13.88
N ASN A 111 1.86 -11.41 12.75
CA ASN A 111 1.93 -12.86 12.50
C ASN A 111 2.99 -13.25 11.48
N SER A 112 3.79 -12.28 10.98
CA SER A 112 4.86 -12.50 10.00
C SER A 112 4.43 -13.18 8.69
N LYS A 113 3.13 -13.20 8.37
CA LYS A 113 2.55 -13.76 7.14
C LYS A 113 2.99 -12.99 5.89
N LEU A 114 3.29 -11.70 6.03
CA LEU A 114 3.78 -10.84 4.97
C LEU A 114 5.14 -11.32 4.45
N SER A 115 6.00 -11.79 5.36
CA SER A 115 7.30 -12.37 5.02
C SER A 115 7.17 -13.64 4.17
N ASP A 116 6.11 -14.42 4.35
CA ASP A 116 5.86 -15.61 3.55
C ASP A 116 5.42 -15.24 2.13
N PHE A 117 4.59 -14.21 1.98
CA PHE A 117 4.28 -13.66 0.65
C PHE A 117 5.52 -13.10 -0.05
N VAL A 118 6.45 -12.46 0.67
CA VAL A 118 7.74 -12.04 0.10
C VAL A 118 8.50 -13.24 -0.46
N LYS A 119 8.66 -14.32 0.33
CA LYS A 119 9.38 -15.54 -0.09
C LYS A 119 8.70 -16.20 -1.29
N ILE A 120 7.37 -16.33 -1.26
CA ILE A 120 6.58 -16.90 -2.36
C ILE A 120 6.80 -16.08 -3.64
N ASN A 121 6.73 -14.74 -3.57
CA ASN A 121 6.93 -13.90 -4.74
C ASN A 121 8.35 -13.94 -5.28
N GLN A 122 9.36 -13.97 -4.40
CA GLN A 122 10.76 -14.20 -4.81
C GLN A 122 10.92 -15.53 -5.52
N HIS A 123 10.31 -16.60 -5.01
CA HIS A 123 10.32 -17.90 -5.65
C HIS A 123 9.67 -17.85 -7.04
N ARG A 124 8.45 -17.32 -7.17
CA ARG A 124 7.74 -17.14 -8.44
C ARG A 124 8.55 -16.32 -9.46
N ILE A 125 9.21 -15.24 -9.01
CA ILE A 125 10.13 -14.44 -9.83
C ILE A 125 11.30 -15.28 -10.35
N SER A 126 11.90 -16.13 -9.49
CA SER A 126 13.02 -16.99 -9.88
C SER A 126 12.60 -18.09 -10.87
N GLN A 127 11.34 -18.55 -10.80
CA GLN A 127 10.74 -19.50 -11.75
C GLN A 127 10.28 -18.84 -13.06
N GLY A 128 10.43 -17.51 -13.20
CA GLY A 128 10.05 -16.79 -14.42
C GLY A 128 8.57 -16.45 -14.55
N GLU A 129 7.78 -16.58 -13.48
CA GLU A 129 6.34 -16.23 -13.48
C GLU A 129 6.08 -14.71 -13.41
N ALA A 130 7.13 -13.90 -13.35
CA ALA A 130 7.02 -12.46 -13.19
C ALA A 130 7.16 -11.71 -14.52
N LEU A 131 6.30 -10.72 -14.71
CA LEU A 131 6.36 -9.79 -15.83
C LEU A 131 7.26 -8.61 -15.48
N HIS A 132 7.89 -7.97 -16.47
CA HIS A 132 8.52 -6.69 -16.21
C HIS A 132 7.45 -5.67 -15.81
N SER A 133 7.64 -4.94 -14.71
CA SER A 133 6.68 -3.92 -14.25
C SER A 133 6.30 -2.89 -15.32
N LYS A 134 7.24 -2.49 -16.18
CA LYS A 134 7.00 -1.60 -17.34
C LYS A 134 6.07 -2.20 -18.40
N ALA A 135 6.00 -3.53 -18.50
CA ALA A 135 5.05 -4.21 -19.37
C ALA A 135 3.62 -4.22 -18.79
N ILE A 136 3.47 -3.91 -17.49
CA ILE A 136 2.16 -3.72 -16.87
C ILE A 136 1.66 -2.32 -17.26
N LYS A 137 0.96 -2.25 -18.40
CA LYS A 137 0.18 -1.07 -18.75
C LYS A 137 -1.05 -0.98 -17.86
N LEU A 138 -0.92 -0.25 -16.76
CA LEU A 138 -2.07 0.23 -16.00
C LEU A 138 -2.56 1.51 -16.69
N ASN A 139 -3.86 1.63 -16.97
CA ASN A 139 -4.50 2.78 -17.64
C ASN A 139 -4.50 4.07 -16.78
N ILE A 140 -3.48 4.27 -15.96
CA ILE A 140 -3.45 5.28 -14.90
C ILE A 140 -2.14 6.05 -15.05
N LYS A 141 -2.23 7.39 -14.94
CA LYS A 141 -1.10 8.31 -15.01
C LYS A 141 0.01 7.86 -14.05
N ASN A 142 1.02 7.18 -14.61
CA ASN A 142 2.35 6.97 -14.05
C ASN A 142 2.41 6.50 -12.58
N TYR A 143 1.94 5.28 -12.32
CA TYR A 143 2.22 4.56 -11.06
C TYR A 143 3.73 4.35 -10.81
N ALA A 144 4.54 4.25 -11.88
CA ALA A 144 5.98 4.06 -11.80
C ALA A 144 6.81 5.33 -11.50
N ALA A 145 6.22 6.53 -11.60
CA ALA A 145 7.00 7.78 -11.62
C ALA A 145 7.25 8.44 -10.26
N LYS A 146 6.87 7.81 -9.14
CA LYS A 146 7.15 8.39 -7.81
C LYS A 146 8.55 8.07 -7.27
N CYS A 147 9.29 7.18 -7.93
CA CYS A 147 10.66 6.79 -7.57
C CYS A 147 11.61 6.80 -8.79
N LEU A 148 11.18 7.37 -9.92
CA LEU A 148 11.99 7.61 -11.13
C LEU A 148 12.23 9.11 -11.33
#